data_AF-A0A4V1S7M4-F1
#
_entry.id   AF-A0A4V1S7M4-F1
#
_cell.length_a   1.000
_cell.length_b   1.000
_cell.length_c   1.000
_cell.angle_alpha   90.00
_cell.angle_beta   90.00
_cell.angle_gamma   90.00
#
_symmetry.space_group_name_H-M   'P 1'
#
loop_
_entity.id
_entity.type
_entity.pdbx_description
1 polymer ?
#
loop_
_entity_poly.entity_id
_entity_poly.type
_entity_poly.pdbx_seq_one_letter_code
_entity_poly.pdbx_strand_id
1 'polypeptide(L)'
;MFAKTATPLMPDDRHISDSPLTERDVRDIVRLLGEVIAAPGGFSEKRRFLMEGLCGLVNATSWAWCMAEFDPDKPPSFIGFEHG
;
A
#
# COMPACT_ATOMS: atom_id res chain seq x y z
N MET A 1 -8.85 37.47 -32.92
CA MET A 1 -9.15 36.11 -32.44
C MET A 1 -8.28 35.88 -31.21
N PHE A 2 -8.84 36.00 -30.00
CA PHE A 2 -8.07 35.95 -28.76
C PHE A 2 -8.06 34.52 -28.22
N ALA A 3 -6.87 33.93 -28.07
CA ALA A 3 -6.70 32.65 -27.40
C ALA A 3 -6.84 32.87 -25.88
N LYS A 4 -7.86 32.26 -25.30
CA LYS A 4 -8.12 32.24 -23.85
C LYS A 4 -7.16 31.21 -23.25
N THR A 5 -6.18 31.66 -22.49
CA THR A 5 -5.28 30.79 -21.72
C THR A 5 -6.12 30.01 -20.70
N ALA A 6 -6.16 28.69 -20.85
CA ALA A 6 -6.77 27.80 -19.87
C ALA A 6 -5.85 27.74 -18.65
N THR A 7 -6.28 28.34 -17.54
CA THR A 7 -5.66 28.14 -16.23
C THR A 7 -5.67 26.65 -15.91
N PRO A 8 -4.55 26.03 -15.47
CA PRO A 8 -4.60 24.68 -14.94
C PRO A 8 -5.49 24.70 -13.70
N LEU A 9 -6.57 23.93 -13.71
CA LEU A 9 -7.35 23.63 -12.52
C LEU A 9 -6.40 22.88 -11.57
N MET A 10 -5.78 23.58 -10.64
CA MET A 10 -5.23 22.90 -9.45
C MET A 10 -6.40 22.15 -8.81
N PRO A 11 -6.24 20.85 -8.48
CA PRO A 11 -7.26 20.14 -7.73
C PRO A 11 -7.50 20.89 -6.41
N ASP A 12 -8.77 21.09 -6.12
CA ASP A 12 -9.28 21.78 -4.96
C ASP A 12 -8.73 21.12 -3.67
N ASP A 13 -7.92 21.84 -2.88
CA ASP A 13 -7.37 21.40 -1.58
C ASP A 13 -8.45 21.16 -0.49
N ARG A 14 -9.74 21.13 -0.87
CA ARG A 14 -10.90 21.04 0.02
C ARG A 14 -11.48 19.64 0.17
N HIS A 15 -10.64 18.61 0.30
CA HIS A 15 -11.10 17.27 0.72
C HIS A 15 -10.09 16.48 1.57
N ILE A 16 -9.29 17.15 2.40
CA ILE A 16 -8.42 16.46 3.38
C ILE A 16 -9.24 15.72 4.47
N SER A 17 -10.55 15.94 4.55
CA SER A 17 -11.38 15.51 5.68
C SER A 17 -12.04 14.13 5.58
N ASP A 18 -12.00 13.45 4.43
CA ASP A 18 -12.62 12.12 4.27
C ASP A 18 -11.55 11.03 4.08
N SER A 19 -10.48 11.07 4.88
CA SER A 19 -9.59 9.92 4.96
C SER A 19 -10.37 8.75 5.57
N PRO A 20 -10.50 7.61 4.87
CA PRO A 20 -11.13 6.42 5.45
C PRO A 20 -10.31 5.82 6.60
N LEU A 21 -9.07 6.26 6.78
CA LEU A 21 -8.20 5.88 7.89
C LEU A 21 -8.33 6.88 9.04
N THR A 22 -8.55 6.36 10.23
CA THR A 22 -8.48 7.13 11.48
C THR A 22 -7.02 7.37 11.87
N GLU A 23 -6.77 8.35 12.76
CA GLU A 23 -5.43 8.56 13.33
C GLU A 23 -4.88 7.29 14.00
N ARG A 24 -5.77 6.52 14.63
CA ARG A 24 -5.41 5.26 15.28
C ARG A 24 -4.89 4.25 14.24
N ASP A 25 -5.56 4.11 13.11
CA ASP A 25 -5.14 3.19 12.05
C ASP A 25 -3.75 3.55 11.54
N VAL A 26 -3.49 4.84 11.33
CA VAL A 26 -2.16 5.34 10.92
C VAL A 26 -1.11 5.02 11.99
N ARG A 27 -1.42 5.24 13.27
CA ARG A 27 -0.52 4.95 14.39
C ARG A 27 -0.20 3.47 14.49
N ASP A 28 -1.19 2.61 14.29
CA ASP A 28 -1.03 1.16 14.33
C ASP A 28 -0.18 0.67 13.14
N ILE A 29 -0.35 1.23 11.94
CA ILE A 29 0.51 0.95 10.78
C ILE A 29 1.95 1.40 11.04
N VAL A 30 2.16 2.63 11.53
CA VAL A 30 3.50 3.15 11.83
C VAL A 30 4.20 2.30 12.90
N ARG A 31 3.46 1.87 13.94
CA ARG A 31 3.98 0.97 14.96
C ARG A 31 4.41 -0.37 14.36
N LEU A 32 3.57 -0.98 13.53
CA LEU A 32 3.91 -2.22 12.83
C LEU A 32 5.18 -2.08 11.99
N LEU A 33 5.33 -1.00 11.23
CA LEU A 33 6.54 -0.75 10.44
C LEU A 33 7.79 -0.64 11.34
N GLY A 34 7.68 0.05 12.47
CA GLY A 34 8.76 0.13 13.46
C GLY A 34 9.15 -1.24 14.02
N GLU A 35 8.16 -2.07 14.34
CA GLU A 35 8.36 -3.44 14.83
C GLU A 35 9.01 -4.33 13.76
N VAL A 36 8.60 -4.23 12.49
CA VAL A 36 9.21 -4.96 11.36
C VAL A 36 10.67 -4.59 11.17
N ILE A 37 11.01 -3.29 11.27
CA ILE A 37 12.39 -2.81 11.16
C ILE A 37 13.24 -3.36 12.31
N ALA A 38 12.74 -3.31 13.53
CA ALA A 38 13.43 -3.79 14.73
C ALA A 38 13.52 -5.31 14.84
N ALA A 39 12.62 -6.06 14.19
CA ALA A 39 12.58 -7.51 14.28
C ALA A 39 13.88 -8.17 13.79
N PRO A 40 14.37 -9.23 14.44
CA PRO A 40 15.52 -10.00 13.95
C PRO A 40 15.14 -10.79 12.68
N GLY A 41 16.15 -11.20 11.91
CA GLY A 41 15.96 -12.01 10.70
C GLY A 41 16.15 -11.26 9.40
N GLY A 42 15.99 -11.98 8.29
CA GLY A 42 16.21 -11.47 6.94
C GLY A 42 14.93 -10.91 6.30
N PHE A 43 15.03 -10.64 5.01
CA PHE A 43 13.91 -10.08 4.22
C PHE A 43 12.67 -10.98 4.25
N SER A 44 12.86 -12.31 4.15
CA SER A 44 11.76 -13.27 4.12
C SER A 44 10.97 -13.28 5.43
N GLU A 45 11.64 -13.29 6.58
CA GLU A 45 11.01 -13.25 7.90
C GLU A 45 10.33 -11.91 8.13
N LYS A 46 10.99 -10.79 7.80
CA LYS A 46 10.42 -9.45 7.93
C LYS A 46 9.20 -9.23 7.03
N ARG A 47 9.21 -9.75 5.80
CA ARG A 47 8.06 -9.72 4.88
C ARG A 47 6.89 -10.50 5.48
N ARG A 48 7.12 -11.72 5.98
CA ARG A 48 6.07 -12.52 6.63
C ARG A 48 5.46 -11.76 7.80
N PHE A 49 6.31 -11.22 8.69
CA PHE A 49 5.87 -10.46 9.86
C PHE A 49 5.04 -9.22 9.48
N LEU A 50 5.47 -8.48 8.47
CA LEU A 50 4.70 -7.36 7.93
C LEU A 50 3.33 -7.79 7.41
N MET A 51 3.28 -8.83 6.57
CA MET A 51 2.03 -9.27 5.93
C MET A 51 1.04 -9.85 6.93
N GLU A 52 1.51 -10.65 7.91
CA GLU A 52 0.67 -11.13 9.01
C GLU A 52 0.14 -9.99 9.88
N GLY A 53 0.99 -9.00 10.18
CA GLY A 53 0.59 -7.80 10.93
C GLY A 53 -0.49 -6.99 10.20
N LEU A 54 -0.34 -6.78 8.88
CA LEU A 54 -1.34 -6.10 8.07
C LEU A 54 -2.67 -6.86 8.06
N CYS A 55 -2.64 -8.19 7.92
CA CYS A 55 -3.85 -9.00 8.06
C CYS A 55 -4.54 -8.79 9.40
N GLY A 56 -3.78 -8.74 10.49
CA GLY A 56 -4.32 -8.45 11.83
C GLY A 56 -5.00 -7.09 11.94
N LEU A 57 -4.48 -6.05 11.28
CA LEU A 57 -5.06 -4.70 11.32
C LEU A 57 -6.40 -4.61 10.58
N VAL A 58 -6.57 -5.36 9.49
CA VAL A 58 -7.79 -5.33 8.67
C VAL A 58 -8.70 -6.54 8.88
N ASN A 59 -8.38 -7.40 9.84
CA ASN A 59 -9.06 -8.67 10.11
C ASN A 59 -9.17 -9.57 8.86
N ALA A 60 -8.11 -9.60 8.04
CA ALA A 60 -8.00 -10.52 6.92
C ALA A 60 -7.45 -11.88 7.38
N THR A 61 -7.84 -12.94 6.69
CA THR A 61 -7.40 -14.31 6.99
C THR A 61 -6.23 -14.78 6.14
N SER A 62 -5.94 -14.09 5.03
CA SER A 62 -4.93 -14.49 4.05
C SER A 62 -4.26 -13.30 3.39
N TRP A 63 -3.07 -13.52 2.83
CA TRP A 63 -2.34 -12.52 2.04
C TRP A 63 -1.61 -13.14 0.86
N ALA A 64 -1.40 -12.31 -0.17
CA ALA A 64 -0.53 -12.62 -1.30
C ALA A 64 0.47 -11.48 -1.51
N TRP A 65 1.72 -11.82 -1.82
CA TRP A 65 2.75 -10.89 -2.24
C TRP A 65 3.24 -11.28 -3.62
N CYS A 66 2.90 -10.49 -4.63
CA CYS A 66 3.19 -10.81 -6.02
C CYS A 66 4.09 -9.74 -6.66
N MET A 67 5.01 -10.19 -7.51
CA MET A 67 5.66 -9.35 -8.50
C MET A 67 5.01 -9.63 -9.85
N ALA A 68 4.71 -8.56 -10.58
CA ALA A 68 4.15 -8.62 -11.92
C ALA A 68 5.12 -7.99 -12.91
N GLU A 69 5.31 -8.62 -14.07
CA GLU A 69 5.82 -7.91 -15.23
C GLU A 69 4.65 -7.19 -15.90
N PHE A 70 4.77 -5.88 -16.05
CA PHE A 70 3.78 -5.08 -16.78
C PHE A 70 4.35 -4.69 -18.15
N ASP A 71 3.94 -5.44 -19.17
CA ASP A 71 4.25 -5.19 -20.57
C ASP A 71 2.91 -5.16 -21.34
N PRO A 72 2.54 -4.04 -21.98
CA PRO A 72 1.25 -3.91 -22.67
C PRO A 72 1.11 -4.84 -23.88
N ASP A 73 2.22 -5.37 -24.41
CA ASP A 73 2.23 -6.23 -25.59
C ASP A 73 2.31 -7.73 -25.24
N LYS A 74 2.39 -8.10 -23.95
CA LYS A 74 2.45 -9.49 -23.49
C LYS A 74 1.32 -9.82 -22.51
N PRO A 75 0.90 -11.10 -22.44
CA PRO A 75 0.03 -11.55 -21.36
C PRO A 75 0.69 -11.28 -19.99
N PRO A 76 -0.09 -10.82 -18.98
CA PRO A 76 0.46 -10.52 -17.68
C PRO A 76 0.97 -11.80 -17.00
N SER A 77 2.19 -11.73 -16.47
CA SER A 77 2.81 -12.81 -15.72
C SER A 77 3.07 -12.38 -14.29
N PHE A 78 2.80 -13.28 -13.34
CA PHE A 78 2.93 -13.00 -11.91
C PHE A 78 3.72 -14.13 -11.25
N ILE A 79 4.63 -13.75 -10.34
CA ILE A 79 5.26 -14.68 -9.41
C ILE A 79 4.95 -14.17 -8.01
N GLY A 80 4.38 -15.04 -7.16
CA GLY A 80 3.90 -14.64 -5.86
C GLY A 80 4.15 -15.66 -4.75
N PHE A 81 4.09 -15.14 -3.53
CA PHE A 81 3.99 -15.92 -2.31
C PHE A 81 2.60 -15.74 -1.73
N GLU A 82 1.96 -16.83 -1.34
CA GLU A 82 0.59 -16.83 -0.79
C GLU A 82 0.57 -17.53 0.56
N HIS A 83 -0.28 -17.04 1.47
CA HIS A 83 -0.51 -17.63 2.79
C HIS A 83 -1.98 -17.45 3.19
N GLY A 84 -2.60 -18.51 3.71
CA GLY A 84 -3.97 -18.55 4.22
C GLY A 84 -4.21 -19.78 5.09
#